data_AF-A0A7C3P6B1-F1
#
_entry.id   AF-A0A7C3P6B1-F1
#
_cell.length_a   1.000
_cell.length_b   1.000
_cell.length_c   1.000
_cell.angle_alpha   90.00
_cell.angle_beta   90.00
_cell.angle_gamma   90.00
#
_symmetry.space_group_name_H-M   'P 1'
#
loop_
_entity.id
_entity.type
_entity.pdbx_description
1 polymer ?
#
loop_
_entity_poly.entity_id
_entity_poly.type
_entity_poly.pdbx_seq_one_letter_code
_entity_poly.pdbx_strand_id
1 'polypeptide(L)' 'MLKEMILFIKYPYTAGVIATIWLGSAVLLAINDELPMIKIVIINMIMSVIIAAVGFTGKKEV' A
#
# COMPACT_ATOMS: atom_id res chain seq x y z
N MET A 1 -16.27 1.67 -16.44
CA MET A 1 -15.39 2.73 -15.91
C MET A 1 -15.71 3.14 -14.47
N LEU A 2 -16.74 3.96 -14.19
CA LEU A 2 -17.00 4.43 -12.81
C LEU A 2 -17.36 3.29 -11.84
N LYS A 3 -18.12 2.29 -12.33
CA LYS A 3 -18.53 1.11 -11.55
C LYS A 3 -17.36 0.16 -11.23
N GLU A 4 -16.36 0.07 -12.10
CA GLU A 4 -15.13 -0.72 -11.88
C GLU A 4 -14.23 -0.04 -10.85
N MET A 5 -14.10 1.29 -10.93
CA MET A 5 -13.41 2.10 -9.93
C MET A 5 -14.05 1.96 -8.53
N ILE A 6 -15.39 1.88 -8.46
CA ILE A 6 -16.12 1.60 -7.21
C ILE A 6 -15.88 0.16 -6.71
N LEU A 7 -15.72 -0.81 -7.61
CA LEU A 7 -15.34 -2.19 -7.27
C LEU A 7 -13.91 -2.29 -6.70
N PHE A 8 -12.97 -1.49 -7.23
CA PHE A 8 -11.61 -1.35 -6.69
C PHE A 8 -11.57 -0.74 -5.28
N ILE A 9 -12.49 0.19 -4.98
CA ILE A 9 -12.66 0.75 -3.62
C ILE A 9 -13.26 -0.30 -2.67
N LYS A 10 -14.10 -1.21 -3.18
CA LYS A 10 -14.79 -2.24 -2.38
C LYS A 10 -13.94 -3.49 -2.11
N TYR A 11 -12.98 -3.81 -2.99
CA TYR A 11 -12.04 -4.91 -2.83
C TYR A 11 -10.61 -4.38 -2.99
N PRO A 12 -9.92 -4.05 -1.90
CA PRO A 12 -8.51 -3.70 -2.01
C PRO A 12 -7.74 -4.95 -2.46
N TYR A 13 -7.47 -4.98 -3.77
CA TYR A 13 -6.39 -5.78 -4.35
C TYR A 13 -5.14 -5.37 -3.57
N THR A 14 -4.50 -6.29 -2.85
CA THR A 14 -3.37 -6.08 -1.93
C THR A 14 -2.34 -5.04 -2.41
N ALA A 15 -2.11 -4.98 -3.73
CA ALA A 15 -1.31 -3.98 -4.41
C ALA A 15 -1.76 -2.51 -4.19
N GLY A 16 -3.07 -2.22 -4.19
CA GLY A 16 -3.60 -0.88 -3.96
C GLY A 16 -3.37 -0.36 -2.55
N VAL A 17 -3.42 -1.25 -1.55
CA VAL A 17 -3.10 -0.91 -0.16
C VAL A 17 -1.62 -0.55 -0.05
N ILE A 18 -0.74 -1.38 -0.64
CA ILE A 18 0.70 -1.11 -0.70
C ILE A 18 0.96 0.22 -1.40
N ALA A 19 0.36 0.45 -2.58
CA ALA A 19 0.51 1.69 -3.33
C ALA A 19 0.11 2.92 -2.50
N THR A 20 -0.99 2.83 -1.75
CA THR A 20 -1.46 3.93 -0.89
C THR A 20 -0.48 4.25 0.24
N ILE A 21 0.13 3.23 0.85
CA ILE A 21 1.16 3.40 1.89
C ILE A 21 2.36 4.15 1.32
N TRP A 22 2.87 3.73 0.16
CA TRP A 22 4.04 4.36 -0.46
C TRP A 22 3.76 5.80 -0.88
N LEU A 23 2.60 6.06 -1.51
CA LEU A 23 2.21 7.41 -1.92
C LEU A 23 1.96 8.32 -0.72
N GLY A 24 1.27 7.84 0.32
CA GLY A 24 1.03 8.60 1.54
C GLY A 24 2.33 8.97 2.25
N SER A 25 3.27 8.04 2.35
CA SER A 25 4.61 8.32 2.91
C SER A 25 5.41 9.31 2.06
N ALA A 26 5.31 9.24 0.73
CA ALA A 26 5.96 10.19 -0.16
C ALA A 26 5.38 11.61 0.02
N VAL A 27 4.05 11.74 0.17
CA VAL A 27 3.41 13.01 0.49
C VAL A 27 3.86 13.54 1.84
N LEU A 28 3.94 12.70 2.87
CA LEU A 28 4.44 13.10 4.20
C LEU A 28 5.88 13.60 4.14
N LEU A 29 6.76 12.91 3.41
CA LEU A 29 8.15 13.33 3.19
C LEU A 29 8.27 14.61 2.36
N ALA A 30 7.32 14.86 1.45
CA ALA A 30 7.28 16.10 0.67
C ALA A 30 6.83 17.31 1.50
N ILE A 31 6.01 17.09 2.54
CA ILE A 31 5.54 18.15 3.45
C ILE A 31 6.55 18.38 4.59
N ASN A 32 7.21 17.32 5.06
CA ASN A 32 8.16 17.38 6.15
C ASN A 32 9.41 16.56 5.79
N ASP A 33 10.45 17.27 5.35
CA ASP A 33 11.74 16.74 4.90
C ASP A 33 12.70 16.41 6.07
N GLU A 34 12.40 16.85 7.28
CA GLU A 34 13.14 16.47 8.50
C GLU A 34 12.81 15.04 8.97
N LEU A 35 11.78 14.42 8.39
CA LEU A 35 11.43 13.05 8.72
C LEU A 35 12.55 12.08 8.30
N PRO A 36 12.89 11.09 9.14
CA PRO A 36 13.94 10.14 8.85
C PRO A 36 13.53 9.20 7.70
N MET A 37 13.86 9.59 6.46
CA MET A 37 13.49 8.89 5.23
C MET A 37 13.78 7.39 5.29
N ILE A 38 14.97 7.01 5.76
CA ILE A 38 15.39 5.60 5.89
C ILE A 38 14.42 4.82 6.79
N LYS A 39 13.98 5.40 7.92
CA LYS A 39 13.04 4.73 8.83
C LYS A 39 11.67 4.54 8.18
N ILE A 40 11.19 5.54 7.44
CA ILE A 40 9.90 5.47 6.73
C ILE A 40 9.94 4.40 5.64
N VAL A 41 11.01 4.34 4.85
CA VAL A 41 11.19 3.31 3.82
C VAL A 41 11.24 1.91 4.44
N ILE A 42 11.96 1.73 5.55
CA ILE A 42 12.00 0.44 6.27
C ILE A 42 10.60 0.03 6.74
N ILE A 43 9.84 0.95 7.35
CA ILE A 43 8.47 0.67 7.80
C ILE A 43 7.58 0.28 6.62
N ASN A 44 7.65 1.03 5.51
CA ASN A 44 6.87 0.74 4.31
C ASN A 44 7.21 -0.63 3.72
N MET A 45 8.48 -1.01 3.67
CA MET A 45 8.91 -2.33 3.20
C MET A 45 8.37 -3.44 4.10
N ILE A 46 8.52 -3.33 5.43
CA ILE A 46 8.02 -4.32 6.39
C ILE A 46 6.51 -4.49 6.24
N MET A 47 5.76 -3.37 6.21
CA MET A 47 4.32 -3.40 6.04
C MET A 47 3.90 -3.99 4.69
N SER A 48 4.63 -3.66 3.62
CA SER A 48 4.37 -4.24 2.29
C SER A 48 4.54 -5.76 2.28
N VAL A 49 5.56 -6.29 2.96
CA VAL A 49 5.77 -7.74 3.10
C VAL A 49 4.65 -8.38 3.89
N ILE A 50 4.24 -7.79 5.03
CA ILE A 50 3.13 -8.31 5.85
C ILE A 50 1.82 -8.31 5.04
N ILE A 51 1.52 -7.20 4.37
CA ILE A 51 0.31 -7.05 3.56
C ILE A 51 0.34 -8.01 2.38
N ALA A 52 1.48 -8.19 1.72
CA ALA A 52 1.64 -9.15 0.63
C ALA A 52 1.45 -10.59 1.11
N ALA A 53 2.06 -10.96 2.24
CA ALA A 53 1.96 -12.29 2.82
C ALA A 53 0.52 -12.66 3.22
N VAL A 54 -0.25 -11.70 3.74
CA VAL A 54 -1.65 -11.92 4.15
C VAL A 54 -2.62 -11.75 2.96
N GLY A 55 -2.36 -10.79 2.09
CA GLY A 55 -3.31 -10.36 1.06
C GLY A 55 -3.27 -11.19 -0.22
N PHE A 56 -2.08 -11.65 -0.64
CA PHE A 56 -1.95 -12.47 -1.86
C PHE A 56 -2.15 -13.97 -1.61
N THR A 57 -2.12 -14.44 -0.36
CA THR A 57 -2.35 -15.85 -0.02
C THR A 57 -3.83 -16.27 -0.10
N GLY A 58 -4.76 -15.31 -0.15
CA GLY A 58 -6.21 -15.58 -0.20
C GLY A 58 -6.78 -15.98 -1.58
N LYS A 59 -5.99 -15.96 -2.66
CA LYS A 59 -6.47 -16.29 -4.02
C LYS A 59 -5.76 -17.50 -4.60
N LYS A 60 -6.14 -18.68 -4.12
CA LYS A 60 -6.11 -19.90 -4.93
C LYS A 60 -7.53 -20.10 -5.46
N GLU A 61 -7.89 -19.34 -6.50
CA GLU A 61 -9.07 -19.68 -7.30
C GLU A 61 -8.68 -20.87 -8.18
N VAL A 62 -9.36 -21.99 -7.97
CA VAL A 62 -9.34 -23.21 -8.78
C VAL A 62 -9.95 -22.92 -10.14
#